data_AF-A0AAW2JB71-F1
#
_entry.id   AF-A0AAW2JB71-F1
#
_cell.length_a   1.000
_cell.length_b   1.000
_cell.length_c   1.000
_cell.angle_alpha   90.00
_cell.angle_beta   90.00
_cell.angle_gamma   90.00
#
_symmetry.space_group_name_H-M   'P 1'
#
loop_
_entity.id
_entity.type
_entity.pdbx_description
1 polymer ?
#
loop_
_entity_poly.entity_id
_entity_poly.type
_entity_poly.pdbx_seq_one_letter_code
_entity_poly.pdbx_strand_id
1 'polypeptide(L)'
;MALVVYWGMAFVLPKGILKEVEKRLCSFLWKGTLSSGYPKVAWDLVCRPTDEGGLRLRNVHILNQVLMSKHLWDVIRGDRSSIWVECIYITRLRDRTVWMVSETTGSWGWKKLLKLRSLLLPHIRFLVGDGMTFSLWRDPWHELGPVIHLFSRGPNLTRTDVAAPLASVIINGQWVWPVQGYRRNFMEFLQILHSLPTIHGGVDRVEWKHNGGTFFTSSVYDHFRTLGLKVGWSSLLSGVFKIPRNSFILWLAILGKLSTLDKP
;
A
#
# COMPACT_ATOMS: atom_id res chain seq x y z
N MET A 1 1.91 -13.05 -17.63
CA MET A 1 1.75 -11.92 -16.68
C MET A 1 0.59 -10.98 -17.00
N ALA A 2 0.39 -10.58 -18.26
CA ALA A 2 -0.70 -9.65 -18.65
C ALA A 2 -2.09 -10.07 -18.15
N LEU A 3 -2.44 -11.37 -18.26
CA LEU A 3 -3.71 -11.90 -17.76
C LEU A 3 -3.90 -11.68 -16.24
N VAL A 4 -2.85 -11.91 -15.45
CA VAL A 4 -2.88 -11.72 -13.98
C VAL A 4 -3.07 -10.25 -13.63
N VAL A 5 -2.44 -9.36 -14.40
CA VAL A 5 -2.60 -7.90 -14.25
C VAL A 5 -4.03 -7.50 -14.60
N TYR A 6 -4.56 -7.96 -15.72
CA TYR A 6 -5.92 -7.66 -16.16
C TYR A 6 -6.96 -8.04 -15.08
N TRP A 7 -6.94 -9.29 -14.60
CA TRP A 7 -7.87 -9.72 -13.57
C TRP A 7 -7.58 -9.09 -12.20
N GLY A 8 -6.30 -8.88 -11.88
CA GLY A 8 -5.89 -8.24 -10.63
C GLY A 8 -6.22 -6.75 -10.55
N MET A 9 -6.41 -6.09 -11.70
CA MET A 9 -6.94 -4.74 -11.80
C MET A 9 -8.45 -4.68 -11.57
N ALA A 10 -9.18 -5.79 -11.71
CA ALA A 10 -10.63 -5.80 -11.50
C ALA A 10 -11.03 -6.41 -10.14
N PHE A 11 -10.29 -7.42 -9.67
CA PHE A 11 -10.68 -8.21 -8.50
C PHE A 11 -9.52 -8.56 -7.57
N VAL A 12 -9.86 -8.75 -6.30
CA VAL A 12 -8.99 -9.44 -5.36
C VAL A 12 -8.90 -10.91 -5.80
N LEU A 13 -7.72 -11.36 -6.18
CA LEU A 13 -7.55 -12.74 -6.64
C LEU A 13 -7.46 -13.68 -5.43
N PRO A 14 -8.21 -14.80 -5.40
CA PRO A 14 -8.11 -15.77 -4.32
C PRO A 14 -6.67 -16.31 -4.20
N LYS A 15 -6.21 -16.52 -2.96
CA LYS A 15 -4.85 -17.02 -2.70
C LYS A 15 -4.56 -18.36 -3.41
N GLY A 16 -5.56 -19.23 -3.56
CA GLY A 16 -5.42 -20.49 -4.30
C GLY A 16 -5.09 -20.28 -5.78
N ILE A 17 -5.76 -19.33 -6.44
CA ILE A 17 -5.50 -18.97 -7.84
C ILE A 17 -4.09 -18.38 -7.98
N LEU A 18 -3.71 -17.47 -7.08
CA LEU A 18 -2.36 -16.88 -7.10
C LEU A 18 -1.27 -17.96 -6.92
N LYS A 19 -1.48 -18.92 -6.01
CA LYS A 19 -0.56 -20.06 -5.82
C LYS A 19 -0.46 -20.94 -7.06
N GLU A 20 -1.58 -21.23 -7.73
CA GLU A 20 -1.59 -22.05 -8.95
C GLU A 20 -0.89 -21.32 -10.12
N VAL A 21 -1.10 -20.02 -10.25
CA VAL A 21 -0.37 -19.18 -11.22
C VAL A 21 1.12 -19.19 -10.92
N GLU A 22 1.52 -18.95 -9.67
CA GLU A 22 2.92 -18.99 -9.25
C GLU A 22 3.57 -20.36 -9.54
N LYS A 23 2.87 -21.44 -9.19
CA LYS A 23 3.31 -22.81 -9.48
C LYS A 23 3.58 -23.02 -10.96
N ARG A 24 2.67 -22.59 -11.83
CA ARG A 24 2.83 -22.70 -13.30
C ARG A 24 4.00 -21.87 -13.82
N LEU A 25 4.17 -20.65 -13.32
CA LEU A 25 5.30 -19.79 -13.69
C LEU A 25 6.64 -20.41 -13.25
N CYS A 26 6.68 -20.99 -12.05
CA CYS A 26 7.84 -21.67 -11.50
C CYS A 26 8.18 -22.95 -12.30
N SER A 27 7.21 -23.83 -12.55
CA SER A 27 7.39 -25.02 -13.39
C SER A 27 7.90 -24.67 -14.78
N PHE A 28 7.31 -23.65 -15.41
CA PHE A 28 7.74 -23.19 -16.72
C PHE A 28 9.18 -22.69 -16.71
N LEU A 29 9.57 -21.86 -15.72
CA LEU A 29 10.94 -21.34 -15.61
C LEU A 29 11.98 -22.46 -15.49
N TRP A 30 11.69 -23.51 -14.71
CA TRP A 30 12.67 -24.54 -14.39
C TRP A 30 12.69 -25.72 -15.37
N LYS A 31 11.56 -26.06 -15.99
CA LYS A 31 11.45 -27.25 -16.86
C LYS A 31 11.03 -26.93 -18.30
N GLY A 32 10.61 -25.70 -18.60
CA GLY A 32 10.00 -25.35 -19.89
C GLY A 32 8.66 -26.04 -20.16
N THR A 33 8.10 -26.75 -19.17
CA THR A 33 6.82 -27.47 -19.25
C THR A 33 5.97 -27.16 -18.02
N LEU A 34 4.69 -27.53 -18.05
CA LEU A 34 3.79 -27.38 -16.90
C LEU A 34 3.95 -28.50 -15.86
N SER A 35 4.85 -29.45 -16.09
CA SER A 35 5.10 -30.54 -15.15
C SER A 35 5.75 -30.02 -13.86
N SER A 36 5.37 -30.60 -12.72
CA SER A 36 5.95 -30.22 -11.42
C SER A 36 7.43 -30.58 -11.37
N GLY A 37 8.25 -29.71 -10.78
CA GLY A 37 9.70 -29.89 -10.68
C GLY A 37 10.27 -29.21 -9.45
N TYR A 38 11.47 -29.65 -9.04
CA TYR A 38 12.18 -29.02 -7.93
C TYR A 38 12.81 -27.70 -8.40
N PRO A 39 12.48 -26.56 -7.79
CA PRO A 39 13.07 -25.28 -8.15
C PRO A 39 14.52 -25.22 -7.68
N LYS A 40 15.45 -24.77 -8.54
CA LYS A 40 16.87 -24.62 -8.18
C LYS A 40 17.13 -23.42 -7.27
N VAL A 41 16.28 -22.41 -7.38
CA VAL A 41 16.35 -21.16 -6.62
C VAL A 41 14.95 -20.84 -6.08
N ALA A 42 14.89 -20.34 -4.84
CA ALA A 42 13.64 -19.91 -4.22
C ALA A 42 12.94 -18.83 -5.07
N TRP A 43 11.62 -18.96 -5.24
CA TRP A 43 10.83 -18.06 -6.08
C TRP A 43 10.89 -16.60 -5.61
N ASP A 44 11.04 -16.36 -4.31
CA ASP A 44 11.25 -15.02 -3.74
C ASP A 44 12.50 -14.36 -4.34
N LEU A 45 13.64 -15.07 -4.35
CA LEU A 45 14.89 -14.55 -4.94
C LEU A 45 14.75 -14.33 -6.44
N VAL A 46 14.08 -15.23 -7.16
CA VAL A 46 13.79 -15.06 -8.60
C VAL A 46 13.06 -13.74 -8.87
N CYS A 47 12.12 -13.37 -8.00
CA CYS A 47 11.31 -12.16 -8.15
C CYS A 47 12.03 -10.86 -7.79
N ARG A 48 13.21 -10.93 -7.16
CA ARG A 48 13.96 -9.73 -6.77
C ARG A 48 14.54 -9.00 -7.98
N PRO A 49 14.83 -7.70 -7.84
CA PRO A 49 15.64 -6.96 -8.80
C PRO A 49 16.99 -7.62 -9.10
N THR A 50 17.55 -7.33 -10.27
CA THR A 50 18.86 -7.87 -10.69
C THR A 50 20.00 -7.37 -9.81
N ASP A 51 19.90 -6.12 -9.32
CA ASP A 51 20.81 -5.54 -8.35
C ASP A 51 20.70 -6.16 -6.95
N GLU A 52 19.63 -6.91 -6.68
CA GLU A 52 19.46 -7.72 -5.47
C GLU A 52 19.64 -9.23 -5.73
N GLY A 53 20.24 -9.57 -6.89
CA GLY A 53 20.57 -10.94 -7.27
C GLY A 53 19.41 -11.78 -7.82
N GLY A 54 18.27 -11.17 -8.16
CA GLY A 54 17.13 -11.84 -8.78
C GLY A 54 17.06 -11.70 -10.31
N LEU A 55 15.92 -12.11 -10.88
CA LEU A 55 15.63 -12.07 -12.32
C LEU A 55 14.56 -11.05 -12.71
N ARG A 56 14.12 -10.20 -11.78
CA ARG A 56 13.08 -9.17 -11.99
C ARG A 56 11.71 -9.72 -12.41
N LEU A 57 11.43 -11.00 -12.15
CA LEU A 57 10.06 -11.51 -12.27
C LEU A 57 9.18 -10.88 -11.19
N ARG A 58 7.88 -10.72 -11.47
CA ARG A 58 6.96 -10.14 -10.47
C ARG A 58 6.33 -11.27 -9.66
N ASN A 59 6.53 -11.23 -8.36
CA ASN A 59 5.73 -11.97 -7.39
C ASN A 59 4.24 -11.58 -7.55
N VAL A 60 3.41 -12.55 -7.91
CA VAL A 60 1.99 -12.36 -8.25
C VAL A 60 1.14 -12.00 -7.04
N HIS A 61 1.54 -12.43 -5.85
CA HIS A 61 0.85 -12.09 -4.61
C HIS A 61 1.01 -10.61 -4.28
N ILE A 62 2.25 -10.11 -4.32
CA ILE A 62 2.56 -8.69 -4.11
C ILE A 62 1.89 -7.85 -5.21
N LEU A 63 1.97 -8.31 -6.46
CA LEU A 63 1.34 -7.61 -7.58
C LEU A 63 -0.17 -7.43 -7.40
N ASN A 64 -0.89 -8.46 -6.95
CA ASN A 64 -2.33 -8.32 -6.68
C ASN A 64 -2.61 -7.34 -5.54
N GLN A 65 -1.81 -7.35 -4.47
CA GLN A 65 -1.95 -6.37 -3.38
C GLN A 65 -1.73 -4.93 -3.86
N VAL A 66 -0.73 -4.71 -4.71
CA VAL A 66 -0.42 -3.40 -5.29
C VAL A 66 -1.56 -2.90 -6.18
N LEU A 67 -2.10 -3.77 -7.04
CA LEU A 67 -3.22 -3.41 -7.92
C LEU A 67 -4.48 -3.09 -7.12
N MET A 68 -4.77 -3.87 -6.08
CA MET A 68 -5.89 -3.57 -5.17
C MET A 68 -5.67 -2.31 -4.34
N SER A 69 -4.41 -1.99 -4.03
CA SER A 69 -4.06 -0.78 -3.33
C SER A 69 -4.30 0.48 -4.15
N LYS A 70 -4.22 0.40 -5.49
CA LYS A 70 -4.59 1.52 -6.37
C LYS A 70 -6.07 1.88 -6.21
N HIS A 71 -6.95 0.88 -6.14
CA HIS A 71 -8.38 1.11 -5.91
C HIS A 71 -8.65 1.73 -4.54
N LEU A 72 -8.00 1.22 -3.50
CA LEU A 72 -8.13 1.81 -2.16
C LEU A 72 -7.59 3.24 -2.13
N TRP A 73 -6.48 3.50 -2.81
CA TRP A 73 -5.91 4.84 -2.96
C TRP A 73 -6.89 5.83 -3.61
N ASP A 74 -7.59 5.41 -4.67
CA ASP A 74 -8.58 6.25 -5.35
C ASP A 74 -9.79 6.56 -4.45
N VAL A 75 -10.22 5.59 -3.63
CA VAL A 75 -11.23 5.83 -2.58
C VAL A 75 -10.71 6.79 -1.51
N ILE A 76 -9.46 6.64 -1.05
CA ILE A 76 -8.88 7.51 -0.01
C ILE A 76 -8.76 8.96 -0.49
N ARG A 77 -8.36 9.18 -1.74
CA ARG A 77 -8.28 10.53 -2.33
C ARG A 77 -9.65 11.20 -2.47
N GLY A 78 -10.73 10.44 -2.40
CA GLY A 78 -12.08 10.94 -2.65
C GLY A 78 -12.30 11.40 -4.10
N ASP A 79 -11.47 10.94 -5.04
CA ASP A 79 -11.61 11.27 -6.45
C ASP A 79 -12.79 10.49 -7.03
N ARG A 80 -13.94 11.16 -7.10
CA ARG A 80 -15.20 10.59 -7.58
C ARG A 80 -15.35 10.57 -9.10
N SER A 81 -14.28 10.85 -9.85
CA SER A 81 -14.27 10.73 -11.33
C SER A 81 -14.51 9.29 -11.81
N SER A 82 -14.12 8.30 -11.01
CA SER A 82 -14.37 6.89 -11.29
C SER A 82 -15.76 6.47 -10.81
N ILE A 83 -16.57 5.91 -11.73
CA ILE A 83 -17.89 5.33 -11.42
C ILE A 83 -17.77 4.28 -10.31
N TRP A 84 -16.67 3.52 -10.28
CA TRP A 84 -16.44 2.53 -9.24
C TRP A 84 -16.26 3.20 -7.87
N VAL A 85 -15.51 4.31 -7.79
CA VAL A 85 -15.33 5.07 -6.55
C VAL A 85 -16.67 5.66 -6.10
N GLU A 86 -17.43 6.30 -7.00
CA GLU A 86 -18.76 6.84 -6.68
C GLU A 86 -19.69 5.76 -6.13
N CYS A 87 -19.71 4.58 -6.76
CA CYS A 87 -20.51 3.45 -6.29
C CYS A 87 -20.09 2.99 -4.88
N ILE A 88 -18.79 2.97 -4.56
CA ILE A 88 -18.32 2.66 -3.20
C ILE A 88 -18.78 3.71 -2.20
N TYR A 89 -18.74 4.99 -2.56
CA TYR A 89 -19.24 6.06 -1.70
C TYR A 89 -20.73 5.93 -1.42
N ILE A 90 -21.56 5.72 -2.44
CA ILE A 90 -23.03 5.60 -2.29
C ILE A 90 -23.42 4.33 -1.53
N THR A 91 -22.78 3.20 -1.83
CA THR A 91 -23.25 1.89 -1.33
C THR A 91 -22.56 1.42 -0.05
N ARG A 92 -21.27 1.71 0.14
CA ARG A 92 -20.45 1.14 1.23
C ARG A 92 -20.08 2.16 2.30
N LEU A 93 -19.61 3.34 1.89
CA LEU A 93 -19.13 4.36 2.83
C LEU A 93 -20.29 5.17 3.41
N ARG A 94 -21.21 5.63 2.54
CA ARG A 94 -22.30 6.56 2.87
C ARG A 94 -21.75 7.83 3.52
N ASP A 95 -22.04 8.03 4.81
CA ASP A 95 -21.62 9.15 5.65
C ASP A 95 -20.30 8.90 6.41
N ARG A 96 -19.71 7.70 6.26
CA ARG A 96 -18.49 7.32 6.96
C ARG A 96 -17.26 7.47 6.08
N THR A 97 -16.13 7.81 6.69
CA THR A 97 -14.84 7.76 6.00
C THR A 97 -14.41 6.30 5.81
N VAL A 98 -13.54 6.06 4.83
CA VAL A 98 -13.01 4.71 4.61
C VAL A 98 -12.36 4.14 5.87
N TRP A 99 -11.82 4.97 6.76
CA TRP A 99 -11.14 4.55 7.98
C TRP A 99 -12.07 4.03 9.09
N MET A 100 -13.35 4.45 9.08
CA MET A 100 -14.32 4.08 10.12
C MET A 100 -15.13 2.82 9.78
N VAL A 101 -15.00 2.26 8.57
CA VAL A 101 -15.75 1.07 8.18
C VAL A 101 -15.07 -0.19 8.71
N SER A 102 -15.83 -1.06 9.38
CA SER A 102 -15.32 -2.32 9.93
C SER A 102 -14.73 -3.25 8.85
N GLU A 103 -13.61 -3.89 9.18
CA GLU A 103 -12.97 -4.91 8.33
C GLU A 103 -13.64 -6.29 8.39
N THR A 104 -14.61 -6.49 9.30
CA THR A 104 -15.27 -7.79 9.50
C THR A 104 -16.57 -7.94 8.74
N THR A 105 -17.16 -6.84 8.27
CA THR A 105 -18.46 -6.81 7.62
C THR A 105 -18.35 -6.66 6.10
N GLY A 106 -19.38 -7.13 5.37
CA GLY A 106 -19.44 -7.04 3.91
C GLY A 106 -18.83 -8.22 3.15
N SER A 107 -18.69 -8.04 1.83
CA SER A 107 -18.22 -9.09 0.93
C SER A 107 -16.76 -9.46 1.18
N TRP A 108 -16.36 -10.66 0.77
CA TRP A 108 -14.97 -11.12 0.91
C TRP A 108 -13.97 -10.14 0.27
N GLY A 109 -14.26 -9.64 -0.93
CA GLY A 109 -13.41 -8.67 -1.63
C GLY A 109 -13.33 -7.33 -0.90
N TRP A 110 -14.45 -6.83 -0.37
CA TRP A 110 -14.48 -5.60 0.44
C TRP A 110 -13.60 -5.73 1.68
N LYS A 111 -13.76 -6.81 2.46
CA LYS A 111 -12.93 -7.07 3.63
C LYS A 111 -11.44 -7.15 3.29
N LYS A 112 -11.10 -7.71 2.13
CA LYS A 112 -9.71 -7.77 1.65
C LYS A 112 -9.16 -6.42 1.23
N LEU A 113 -9.98 -5.58 0.58
CA LEU A 113 -9.63 -4.21 0.26
C LEU A 113 -9.37 -3.40 1.53
N LEU A 114 -10.26 -3.48 2.53
CA LEU A 114 -10.11 -2.73 3.78
C LEU A 114 -8.86 -3.09 4.57
N LYS A 115 -8.44 -4.37 4.54
CA LYS A 115 -7.19 -4.82 5.16
C LYS A 115 -5.93 -4.18 4.57
N LEU A 116 -6.01 -3.57 3.39
CA LEU A 116 -4.88 -2.85 2.79
C LEU A 116 -4.70 -1.44 3.39
N ARG A 117 -5.64 -0.95 4.22
CA ARG A 117 -5.51 0.35 4.90
C ARG A 117 -4.25 0.44 5.74
N SER A 118 -4.00 -0.57 6.59
CA SER A 118 -2.81 -0.61 7.46
C SER A 118 -1.51 -0.72 6.67
N LEU A 119 -1.57 -1.36 5.49
CA LEU A 119 -0.43 -1.47 4.59
C LEU A 119 -0.16 -0.15 3.84
N LEU A 120 -1.20 0.60 3.48
CA LEU A 120 -1.06 1.84 2.73
C LEU A 120 -0.83 3.08 3.59
N LEU A 121 -1.47 3.16 4.76
CA LEU A 121 -1.43 4.35 5.62
C LEU A 121 -0.01 4.88 5.88
N PRO A 122 1.02 4.04 6.14
CA PRO A 122 2.39 4.52 6.34
C PRO A 122 2.97 5.28 5.14
N HIS A 123 2.45 5.05 3.93
CA HIS A 123 2.94 5.64 2.68
C HIS A 123 2.08 6.81 2.19
N ILE A 124 1.04 7.20 2.94
CA ILE A 124 0.11 8.28 2.59
C ILE A 124 0.37 9.49 3.46
N ARG A 125 0.38 10.68 2.86
CA ARG A 125 0.44 11.97 3.55
C ARG A 125 -0.88 12.71 3.36
N PHE A 126 -1.45 13.15 4.48
CA PHE A 126 -2.62 14.03 4.51
C PHE A 126 -2.10 15.46 4.70
N LEU A 127 -2.30 16.29 3.70
CA LEU A 127 -1.93 17.70 3.72
C LEU A 127 -3.17 18.51 4.09
N VAL A 128 -3.16 19.03 5.32
CA VAL A 128 -4.24 19.88 5.84
C VAL A 128 -4.19 21.22 5.12
N GLY A 129 -5.29 21.62 4.50
CA GLY A 129 -5.48 22.90 3.83
C GLY A 129 -6.50 23.76 4.59
N ASP A 130 -7.62 24.05 3.94
CA ASP A 130 -8.79 24.73 4.51
C ASP A 130 -9.55 23.90 5.57
N GLY A 131 -9.26 22.60 5.68
CA GLY A 131 -9.88 21.68 6.63
C GLY A 131 -11.33 21.32 6.30
N MET A 132 -11.84 21.68 5.13
CA MET A 132 -13.25 21.46 4.77
C MET A 132 -13.53 20.04 4.29
N THR A 133 -12.52 19.32 3.82
CA THR A 133 -12.67 17.97 3.24
C THR A 133 -12.40 16.90 4.28
N PHE A 134 -11.39 17.07 5.12
CA PHE A 134 -11.05 16.09 6.14
C PHE A 134 -11.96 16.18 7.36
N SER A 135 -12.38 15.02 7.85
CA SER A 135 -13.06 14.90 9.13
C SER A 135 -12.05 15.08 10.26
N LEU A 136 -12.39 15.96 11.21
CA LEU A 136 -11.62 16.22 12.43
C LEU A 136 -11.26 14.92 13.17
N TRP A 137 -12.24 14.02 13.31
CA TRP A 137 -12.11 12.84 14.15
C TRP A 137 -11.78 11.57 13.36
N ARG A 138 -12.32 11.43 12.15
CA ARG A 138 -12.38 10.16 11.42
C ARG A 138 -11.25 9.96 10.41
N ASP A 139 -10.61 11.03 9.95
CA ASP A 139 -9.52 10.93 8.97
C ASP A 139 -8.14 10.96 9.64
N PRO A 140 -7.15 10.22 9.12
CA PRO A 140 -5.82 10.12 9.70
C PRO A 140 -4.91 11.27 9.25
N TRP A 141 -5.36 12.50 9.45
CA TRP A 141 -4.56 13.70 9.17
C TRP A 141 -3.44 13.91 10.20
N HIS A 142 -3.56 13.31 11.38
CA HIS A 142 -2.51 13.28 12.41
C HIS A 142 -1.55 12.10 12.21
N GLU A 143 -0.28 12.25 12.58
CA GLU A 143 0.75 11.21 12.38
C GLU A 143 0.44 9.88 13.08
N LEU A 144 -0.29 9.96 14.19
CA LEU A 144 -0.73 8.82 15.00
C LEU A 144 -2.02 8.15 14.46
N GLY A 145 -2.55 8.62 13.32
CA GLY A 145 -3.77 8.10 12.69
C GLY A 145 -5.03 8.91 13.04
N PRO A 146 -6.24 8.33 12.88
CA PRO A 146 -7.49 9.04 13.14
C PRO A 146 -7.58 9.44 14.61
N VAL A 147 -7.82 10.73 14.87
CA VAL A 147 -7.81 11.29 16.22
C VAL A 147 -8.83 10.63 17.14
N ILE A 148 -9.96 10.15 16.61
CA ILE A 148 -10.98 9.43 17.40
C ILE A 148 -10.46 8.15 18.05
N HIS A 149 -9.40 7.53 17.51
CA HIS A 149 -8.79 6.34 18.11
C HIS A 149 -7.89 6.68 19.29
N LEU A 150 -7.32 7.89 19.30
CA LEU A 150 -6.42 8.38 20.35
C LEU A 150 -7.20 9.08 21.47
N PHE A 151 -8.24 9.82 21.07
CA PHE A 151 -9.07 10.62 21.95
C PHE A 151 -10.56 10.36 21.68
N SER A 152 -11.00 9.16 22.06
CA SER A 152 -12.36 8.66 21.80
C SER A 152 -13.48 9.54 22.37
N ARG A 153 -13.22 10.22 23.49
CA ARG A 153 -14.16 11.16 24.15
C ARG A 153 -14.11 12.57 23.55
N GLY A 154 -13.27 12.81 22.56
CA GLY A 154 -13.01 14.11 21.98
C GLY A 154 -14.24 14.84 21.46
N PRO A 155 -15.12 14.23 20.64
CA PRO A 155 -16.33 14.88 20.15
C PRO A 155 -17.21 15.43 21.30
N ASN A 156 -17.43 14.62 22.34
CA ASN A 156 -18.23 15.01 23.49
C ASN A 156 -17.59 16.15 24.30
N LEU A 157 -16.27 16.09 24.52
CA LEU A 157 -15.55 17.07 25.34
C LEU A 157 -15.35 18.41 24.63
N THR A 158 -15.19 18.39 23.32
CA THR A 158 -15.07 19.59 22.47
C THR A 158 -16.41 20.12 21.99
N ARG A 159 -17.52 19.41 22.29
CA ARG A 159 -18.87 19.69 21.78
C ARG A 159 -18.90 19.79 20.24
N THR A 160 -18.16 18.90 19.58
CA THR A 160 -18.13 18.80 18.12
C THR A 160 -18.83 17.53 17.65
N ASP A 161 -19.40 17.58 16.45
CA ASP A 161 -19.94 16.38 15.82
C ASP A 161 -18.80 15.39 15.49
N VAL A 162 -19.05 14.08 15.56
CA VAL A 162 -18.09 13.04 15.16
C VAL A 162 -17.73 13.16 13.67
N ALA A 163 -18.62 13.71 12.84
CA ALA A 163 -18.43 14.02 11.44
C ALA A 163 -17.97 15.47 11.19
N ALA A 164 -17.63 16.24 12.24
CA ALA A 164 -17.19 17.62 12.09
C ALA A 164 -15.99 17.74 11.13
N PRO A 165 -15.97 18.77 10.26
CA PRO A 165 -14.81 19.05 9.41
C PRO A 165 -13.65 19.56 10.26
N LEU A 166 -12.43 19.36 9.78
CA LEU A 166 -11.20 19.85 10.40
C LEU A 166 -11.18 21.39 10.51
N ALA A 167 -11.87 22.08 9.61
CA ALA A 167 -12.08 23.53 9.64
C ALA A 167 -12.72 24.03 10.95
N SER A 168 -13.45 23.16 11.68
CA SER A 168 -14.03 23.51 12.98
C SER A 168 -12.99 23.86 14.06
N VAL A 169 -11.73 23.47 13.85
CA VAL A 169 -10.60 23.77 14.76
C VAL A 169 -9.48 24.54 14.06
N ILE A 170 -9.73 25.10 12.87
CA ILE A 170 -8.78 25.91 12.12
C ILE A 170 -9.37 27.31 11.93
N ILE A 171 -8.75 28.31 12.56
CA ILE A 171 -9.17 29.72 12.46
C ILE A 171 -7.98 30.53 11.98
N ASN A 172 -8.14 31.27 10.88
CA ASN A 172 -7.08 32.09 10.27
C ASN A 172 -5.75 31.32 10.05
N GLY A 173 -5.84 30.05 9.63
CA GLY A 173 -4.66 29.20 9.38
C GLY A 173 -3.95 28.73 10.65
N GLN A 174 -4.58 28.84 11.81
CA GLN A 174 -4.05 28.37 13.08
C GLN A 174 -4.98 27.35 13.74
N TRP A 175 -4.38 26.39 14.43
CA TRP A 175 -5.10 25.40 15.23
C TRP A 175 -5.71 26.06 16.47
N VAL A 176 -7.04 26.12 16.53
CA VAL A 176 -7.80 26.67 17.65
C VAL A 176 -8.81 25.63 18.11
N TRP A 177 -8.47 24.89 19.17
CA TRP A 177 -9.34 23.86 19.71
C TRP A 177 -10.36 24.44 20.69
N PRO A 178 -11.67 24.12 20.58
CA PRO A 178 -12.73 24.65 21.44
C PRO A 178 -12.78 23.97 22.81
N VAL A 179 -11.63 23.74 23.45
CA VAL A 179 -11.55 23.11 24.77
C VAL A 179 -11.67 24.20 25.84
N GLN A 180 -12.88 24.39 26.37
CA GLN A 180 -13.03 25.18 27.59
C GLN A 180 -12.41 24.39 28.77
N GLY A 181 -11.29 24.88 29.28
CA GLY A 181 -10.63 24.35 30.48
C GLY A 181 -9.49 23.40 30.17
N TYR A 182 -8.31 23.95 29.91
CA TYR A 182 -6.98 23.30 29.90
C TYR A 182 -6.60 22.56 31.21
N ARG A 183 -7.54 22.31 32.13
CA ARG A 183 -7.28 22.02 33.55
C ARG A 183 -7.56 20.59 34.01
N ARG A 184 -7.95 19.68 33.13
CA ARG A 184 -7.88 18.24 33.45
C ARG A 184 -6.96 17.57 32.46
N ASN A 185 -5.82 17.11 32.98
CA ASN A 185 -4.74 16.43 32.27
C ASN A 185 -5.26 15.25 31.45
N PHE A 186 -5.64 15.49 30.20
CA PHE A 186 -5.86 14.43 29.22
C PHE A 186 -4.53 14.21 28.49
N MET A 187 -3.70 13.33 29.04
CA MET A 187 -2.40 12.97 28.43
C MET A 187 -2.56 12.58 26.95
N GLU A 188 -3.67 11.93 26.60
CA GLU A 188 -4.07 11.59 25.23
C GLU A 188 -4.20 12.83 24.31
N PHE A 189 -4.77 13.93 24.80
CA PHE A 189 -4.94 15.16 24.03
C PHE A 189 -3.63 15.95 23.89
N LEU A 190 -2.78 15.94 24.92
CA LEU A 190 -1.46 16.56 24.86
C LEU A 190 -0.56 15.91 23.80
N GLN A 191 -0.68 14.59 23.61
CA GLN A 191 0.02 13.88 22.53
C GLN A 191 -0.37 14.40 21.14
N ILE A 192 -1.66 14.71 20.94
CA ILE A 192 -2.16 15.28 19.67
C ILE A 192 -1.63 16.70 19.47
N LEU A 193 -1.62 17.52 20.53
CA LEU A 193 -1.14 18.90 20.43
C LEU A 193 0.37 18.99 20.16
N HIS A 194 1.15 18.02 20.60
CA HIS A 194 2.60 18.03 20.44
C HIS A 194 3.07 17.86 18.98
N SER A 195 2.27 17.20 18.13
CA SER A 195 2.63 16.90 16.74
C SER A 195 1.54 17.26 15.73
N LEU A 196 0.91 18.43 15.93
CA LEU A 196 -0.01 18.99 14.95
C LEU A 196 0.70 19.25 13.61
N PRO A 197 0.12 18.83 12.48
CA PRO A 197 0.71 19.07 11.18
C PRO A 197 0.63 20.56 10.81
N THR A 198 1.54 20.97 9.92
CA THR A 198 1.48 22.29 9.31
C THR A 198 0.22 22.43 8.47
N ILE A 199 -0.48 23.55 8.62
CA ILE A 199 -1.61 23.91 7.76
C ILE A 199 -1.05 24.52 6.49
N HIS A 200 -1.36 23.92 5.36
CA HIS A 200 -1.01 24.38 4.04
C HIS A 200 -2.09 25.35 3.51
N GLY A 201 -1.74 26.20 2.55
CA GLY A 201 -2.73 27.02 1.85
C GLY A 201 -3.55 26.20 0.85
N GLY A 202 -4.77 26.66 0.57
CA GLY A 202 -5.68 26.04 -0.41
C GLY A 202 -6.44 24.84 0.16
N VAL A 203 -6.89 23.95 -0.72
CA VAL A 203 -7.74 22.80 -0.33
C VAL A 203 -6.93 21.66 0.28
N ASP A 204 -7.57 20.93 1.18
CA ASP A 204 -7.10 19.64 1.74
C ASP A 204 -6.71 18.66 0.62
N ARG A 205 -5.57 17.97 0.79
CA ARG A 205 -5.02 17.08 -0.24
C ARG A 205 -4.45 15.81 0.35
N VAL A 206 -4.60 14.70 -0.37
CA VAL A 206 -3.95 13.43 -0.03
C VAL A 206 -2.88 13.13 -1.07
N GLU A 207 -1.65 12.92 -0.60
CA GLU A 207 -0.48 12.67 -1.43
C GLU A 207 0.21 11.36 -1.08
N TRP A 208 0.80 10.73 -2.08
CA TRP A 208 1.72 9.63 -1.86
C TRP A 208 3.03 10.18 -1.31
N LYS A 209 3.57 9.62 -0.22
CA LYS A 209 4.82 10.12 0.39
C LYS A 209 6.03 10.06 -0.55
N HIS A 210 5.95 9.22 -1.59
CA HIS A 210 7.03 8.95 -2.53
C HIS A 210 6.73 9.55 -3.91
N ASN A 211 7.75 9.61 -4.78
CA ASN A 211 7.62 10.08 -6.17
C ASN A 211 6.90 11.44 -6.34
N GLY A 212 7.17 12.39 -5.44
CA GLY A 212 6.60 13.74 -5.53
C GLY A 212 5.06 13.77 -5.45
N GLY A 213 4.46 12.92 -4.61
CA GLY A 213 3.01 12.94 -4.37
C GLY A 213 2.20 11.95 -5.23
N THR A 214 2.81 11.36 -6.27
CA THR A 214 2.08 10.54 -7.25
C THR A 214 2.15 9.04 -6.94
N PHE A 215 0.98 8.39 -6.99
CA PHE A 215 0.88 6.94 -6.83
C PHE A 215 1.24 6.22 -8.12
N PHE A 216 2.36 5.48 -8.10
CA PHE A 216 2.76 4.57 -9.17
C PHE A 216 2.76 3.13 -8.67
N THR A 217 2.09 2.23 -9.39
CA THR A 217 2.03 0.80 -9.05
C THR A 217 3.41 0.17 -8.98
N SER A 218 4.34 0.55 -9.86
CA SER A 218 5.73 0.10 -9.83
C SER A 218 6.43 0.48 -8.53
N SER A 219 6.27 1.73 -8.08
CA SER A 219 6.86 2.20 -6.83
C SER A 219 6.23 1.53 -5.62
N VAL A 220 4.90 1.40 -5.59
CA VAL A 220 4.20 0.71 -4.48
C VAL A 220 4.64 -0.75 -4.37
N TYR A 221 4.88 -1.41 -5.52
CA TYR A 221 5.44 -2.76 -5.54
C TYR A 221 6.79 -2.85 -4.83
N ASP A 222 7.69 -1.90 -5.07
CA ASP A 222 9.00 -1.88 -4.43
C ASP A 222 8.92 -1.60 -2.93
N HIS A 223 7.89 -0.91 -2.46
CA HIS A 223 7.63 -0.72 -1.03
C HIS A 223 6.98 -1.95 -0.37
N PHE A 224 6.22 -2.76 -1.11
CA PHE A 224 5.50 -3.92 -0.56
C PHE A 224 6.33 -5.20 -0.57
N ARG A 225 7.35 -5.27 -1.42
CA ARG A 225 8.26 -6.42 -1.46
C ARG A 225 9.25 -6.38 -0.31
N THR A 226 9.75 -7.54 0.06
CA THR A 226 10.93 -7.65 0.92
C THR A 226 12.15 -7.16 0.14
N LEU A 227 12.91 -6.22 0.72
CA LEU A 227 14.16 -5.73 0.15
C LEU A 227 15.27 -6.77 0.34
N GLY A 228 15.98 -7.10 -0.74
CA GLY A 228 17.19 -7.91 -0.72
C GLY A 228 18.45 -7.06 -0.54
N LEU A 229 19.55 -7.73 -0.18
CA LEU A 229 20.87 -7.11 -0.19
C LEU A 229 21.32 -6.88 -1.63
N LYS A 230 21.97 -5.74 -1.87
CA LYS A 230 22.54 -5.45 -3.18
C LYS A 230 23.76 -6.34 -3.45
N VAL A 231 23.89 -6.78 -4.71
CA VAL A 231 24.99 -7.63 -5.16
C VAL A 231 25.92 -6.88 -6.11
N GLY A 232 27.23 -7.05 -5.93
CA GLY A 232 28.26 -6.39 -6.75
C GLY A 232 28.39 -6.94 -8.18
N TRP A 233 27.80 -8.10 -8.46
CA TRP A 233 27.91 -8.79 -9.75
C TRP A 233 26.71 -8.56 -10.68
N SER A 234 25.75 -7.72 -10.31
CA SER A 234 24.54 -7.47 -11.08
C SER A 234 24.80 -6.90 -12.49
N SER A 235 25.89 -6.15 -12.65
CA SER A 235 26.38 -5.64 -13.94
C SER A 235 26.77 -6.75 -14.93
N LEU A 236 27.19 -7.92 -14.43
CA LEU A 236 27.54 -9.07 -15.28
C LEU A 236 26.31 -9.65 -15.98
N LEU A 237 25.13 -9.50 -15.38
CA LEU A 237 23.86 -9.93 -15.97
C LEU A 237 23.24 -8.90 -16.92
N SER A 238 23.65 -7.63 -16.82
CA SER A 238 23.13 -6.53 -17.64
C SER A 238 24.07 -6.08 -18.77
N GLY A 239 25.24 -6.70 -18.89
CA GLY A 239 26.31 -6.36 -19.85
C GLY A 239 26.05 -6.69 -21.33
N VAL A 240 27.10 -6.52 -22.14
CA VAL A 240 27.11 -6.39 -23.62
C VAL A 240 26.50 -7.56 -24.40
N PHE A 241 26.41 -8.77 -23.83
CA PHE A 241 25.80 -9.93 -24.47
C PHE A 241 24.43 -10.26 -23.87
N LYS A 242 23.38 -9.55 -24.31
CA LYS A 242 21.98 -9.67 -23.88
C LYS A 242 21.27 -10.96 -24.35
N ILE A 243 21.95 -12.11 -24.40
CA ILE A 243 21.27 -13.38 -24.68
C ILE A 243 20.63 -13.86 -23.37
N PRO A 244 19.28 -13.90 -23.25
CA PRO A 244 18.62 -14.22 -21.99
C PRO A 244 19.04 -15.59 -21.43
N ARG A 245 19.25 -16.57 -22.33
CA ARG A 245 19.73 -17.91 -21.97
C ARG A 245 21.10 -17.88 -21.29
N ASN A 246 22.05 -17.13 -21.85
CA ASN A 246 23.41 -17.04 -21.30
C ASN A 246 23.41 -16.31 -19.95
N SER A 247 22.63 -15.23 -19.83
CA SER A 247 22.45 -14.50 -18.57
C SER A 247 21.83 -15.39 -17.49
N PHE A 248 20.84 -16.21 -17.84
CA PHE A 248 20.20 -17.15 -16.91
C PHE A 248 21.16 -18.25 -16.44
N ILE A 249 21.96 -18.82 -17.34
CA ILE A 249 22.98 -19.83 -17.01
C ILE A 249 24.06 -19.21 -16.11
N LEU A 250 24.56 -18.02 -16.43
CA LEU A 250 25.53 -17.30 -15.62
C LEU A 250 24.99 -16.97 -14.23
N TRP A 251 23.75 -16.51 -14.13
CA TRP A 251 23.08 -16.27 -12.86
C TRP A 251 23.00 -17.54 -11.99
N LEU A 252 22.67 -18.70 -12.57
CA LEU A 252 22.72 -19.97 -11.85
C LEU A 252 24.14 -20.37 -11.43
N ALA A 253 25.15 -20.07 -12.24
CA ALA A 253 26.56 -20.32 -11.91
C ALA A 253 26.99 -19.51 -10.68
N ILE A 254 26.70 -18.21 -10.68
CA ILE A 254 27.03 -17.30 -9.58
C ILE A 254 26.36 -17.74 -8.27
N LEU A 255 25.12 -18.25 -8.34
CA LEU A 255 24.39 -18.75 -7.17
C LEU A 255 24.82 -20.17 -6.74
N GLY A 256 25.74 -20.83 -7.45
CA GLY A 256 26.14 -22.21 -7.17
C GLY A 256 24.99 -23.21 -7.38
N LYS A 257 24.09 -22.94 -8.32
CA LYS A 257 22.87 -23.75 -8.62
C LYS A 257 22.89 -24.40 -10.00
N LEU A 258 24.02 -24.34 -10.70
CA LEU A 258 24.23 -25.17 -11.88
C LEU A 258 24.23 -26.64 -11.48
N SER A 259 23.70 -27.49 -12.35
CA SER A 259 23.81 -28.93 -12.16
C SER A 259 25.24 -29.32 -12.50
N THR A 260 26.07 -29.54 -11.50
CA THR A 260 27.37 -30.18 -11.67
C THR A 260 27.17 -31.70 -11.69
N LEU A 261 28.03 -32.41 -12.41
CA LEU A 261 27.99 -33.88 -12.46
C LEU A 261 28.48 -34.52 -11.15
N ASP A 262 28.97 -33.71 -10.21
CA ASP A 262 29.41 -34.13 -8.89
C ASP A 262 28.20 -34.53 -8.04
N LYS A 263 27.83 -35.81 -8.10
CA LYS A 263 26.94 -36.42 -7.12
C LYS A 263 27.75 -36.74 -5.85
N PRO A 264 27.21 -36.50 -4.64
CA PRO A 264 27.54 -37.35 -3.49
C PRO A 264 26.94 -38.75 -3.67
#